data_AF-A0A0F9CIQ3-F1
#
_entry.id   AF-A0A0F9CIQ3-F1
#
_cell.length_a   1.000
_cell.length_b   1.000
_cell.length_c   1.000
_cell.angle_alpha   90.00
_cell.angle_beta   90.00
_cell.angle_gamma   90.00
#
_symmetry.space_group_name_H-M   'P 1'
#
loop_
_entity.id
_entity.type
_entity.pdbx_description
1 polymer ?
#
loop_
_entity_poly.entity_id
_entity_poly.type
_entity_poly.pdbx_seq_one_letter_code
_entity_poly.pdbx_strand_id
1 'polypeptide(L)'
;MHTNDKQRKAYAARLCATLNGWAKRSGIIVQGSQSGSSELGVGIVILQRSLRADRVPPPEPPSDLLATMDHLRNSLTRKLNTFELVRGVKAFDGDRLCIVKPISRRFWTETAALNDADEIANSILMQTPEGVT
;
A
#
# COMPACT_ATOMS: atom_id res chain seq x y z
N MET A 1 -3.04 -12.16 -21.70
CA MET A 1 -2.13 -12.84 -20.75
C MET A 1 -2.52 -12.41 -19.33
N HIS A 2 -3.23 -13.28 -18.59
CA HIS A 2 -3.91 -13.01 -17.30
C HIS A 2 -2.98 -13.01 -16.05
N THR A 3 -1.66 -12.95 -16.25
CA THR A 3 -0.66 -13.39 -15.26
C THR A 3 -0.34 -12.38 -14.15
N ASN A 4 -1.00 -11.22 -14.14
CA ASN A 4 -0.59 -10.07 -13.34
C ASN A 4 -1.25 -10.03 -11.94
N ASP A 5 -2.50 -10.47 -11.84
CA ASP A 5 -3.28 -10.44 -10.60
C ASP A 5 -2.71 -11.36 -9.51
N LYS A 6 -2.39 -12.62 -9.88
CA LYS A 6 -1.81 -13.60 -8.94
C LYS A 6 -0.51 -13.10 -8.32
N GLN A 7 0.29 -12.34 -9.07
CA GLN A 7 1.58 -11.84 -8.59
C GLN A 7 1.43 -10.63 -7.70
N ARG A 8 0.54 -9.69 -8.04
CA ARG A 8 0.20 -8.58 -7.14
C ARG A 8 -0.39 -9.09 -5.83
N LYS A 9 -1.24 -10.13 -5.88
CA LYS A 9 -1.74 -10.82 -4.68
C LYS A 9 -0.61 -11.42 -3.85
N ALA A 10 0.31 -12.15 -4.48
CA ALA A 10 1.47 -12.72 -3.79
C ALA A 10 2.39 -11.63 -3.19
N TYR A 11 2.62 -10.55 -3.93
CA TYR A 11 3.34 -9.37 -3.48
C TYR A 11 2.68 -8.75 -2.24
N ALA A 12 1.38 -8.46 -2.30
CA ALA A 12 0.64 -7.83 -1.20
C ALA A 12 0.61 -8.74 0.04
N ALA A 13 0.39 -10.04 -0.15
CA ALA A 13 0.44 -11.03 0.93
C ALA A 13 1.83 -11.08 1.58
N ARG A 14 2.90 -11.07 0.78
CA ARG A 14 4.28 -11.05 1.30
C ARG A 14 4.56 -9.78 2.10
N LEU A 15 4.19 -8.63 1.55
CA LEU A 15 4.36 -7.33 2.18
C LEU A 15 3.67 -7.28 3.55
N CYS A 16 2.37 -7.64 3.59
CA CYS A 16 1.62 -7.70 4.83
C CYS A 16 2.20 -8.72 5.82
N ALA A 17 2.62 -9.90 5.36
CA ALA A 17 3.22 -10.91 6.22
C ALA A 17 4.52 -10.42 6.87
N THR A 18 5.36 -9.72 6.11
CA THR A 18 6.63 -9.15 6.61
C THR A 18 6.36 -8.04 7.62
N LEU A 19 5.51 -7.06 7.30
CA LEU A 19 5.16 -5.96 8.20
C LEU A 19 4.53 -6.47 9.51
N ASN A 20 3.57 -7.39 9.41
CA ASN A 20 2.94 -8.01 10.59
C ASN A 20 3.92 -8.87 11.39
N GLY A 21 4.91 -9.48 10.71
CA GLY A 21 6.00 -10.19 11.35
C GLY A 21 6.84 -9.28 12.26
N TRP A 22 7.11 -8.06 11.81
CA TRP A 22 7.82 -7.04 12.59
C TRP A 22 6.93 -6.40 13.67
N ALA A 23 5.64 -6.24 13.40
CA ALA A 23 4.67 -5.63 14.31
C ALA A 23 4.16 -6.56 15.43
N LYS A 24 4.63 -7.82 15.54
CA LYS A 24 4.08 -8.86 16.43
C LYS A 24 3.79 -8.40 17.87
N ARG A 25 4.62 -7.55 18.45
CA ARG A 25 4.51 -7.08 19.85
C ARG A 25 3.81 -5.73 20.02
N SER A 26 3.47 -5.05 18.93
CA SER A 26 2.93 -3.69 18.96
C SER A 26 1.40 -3.63 19.09
N GLY A 27 0.70 -4.76 18.95
CA GLY A 27 -0.76 -4.78 18.85
C GLY A 27 -1.31 -4.26 17.51
N ILE A 28 -0.46 -3.79 16.60
CA ILE A 28 -0.82 -3.31 15.27
C ILE A 28 -0.97 -4.49 14.31
N ILE A 29 -1.91 -4.35 13.38
CA ILE A 29 -2.04 -5.21 12.21
C ILE A 29 -2.08 -4.35 10.95
N VAL A 30 -1.44 -4.85 9.89
CA VAL A 30 -1.49 -4.28 8.55
C VAL A 30 -2.20 -5.29 7.64
N GLN A 31 -3.28 -4.85 7.03
CA GLN A 31 -4.00 -5.60 6.01
C GLN A 31 -3.81 -4.93 4.66
N GLY A 32 -3.99 -5.66 3.56
CA GLY A 32 -3.81 -5.08 2.24
C GLY A 32 -4.70 -5.68 1.18
N SER A 33 -5.01 -4.86 0.18
CA SER A 33 -5.73 -5.21 -1.03
C SER A 33 -4.96 -4.75 -2.25
N GLN A 34 -5.29 -5.32 -3.42
CA GLN A 34 -4.63 -4.97 -4.66
C GLN A 34 -5.61 -4.93 -5.81
N SER A 35 -5.32 -4.09 -6.79
CA SER A 35 -6.01 -4.01 -8.07
C SER A 35 -5.02 -3.63 -9.16
N GLY A 36 -5.38 -3.79 -10.43
CA GLY A 36 -4.55 -3.32 -11.53
C GLY A 36 -5.31 -3.20 -12.84
N SER A 37 -4.91 -2.23 -13.65
CA SER A 37 -5.48 -1.97 -14.97
C SER A 37 -4.40 -2.17 -16.01
N SER A 38 -4.63 -3.11 -16.92
CA SER A 38 -3.74 -3.31 -18.06
C SER A 38 -3.86 -2.18 -19.08
N GLU A 39 -5.05 -1.57 -19.18
CA GLU A 39 -5.32 -0.41 -20.04
C GLU A 39 -4.51 0.82 -19.59
N LEU A 40 -4.47 1.08 -18.28
CA LEU A 40 -3.69 2.18 -17.70
C LEU A 40 -2.22 1.82 -17.48
N GLY A 41 -1.83 0.55 -17.64
CA GLY A 41 -0.46 0.10 -17.43
C GLY A 41 0.02 0.18 -15.98
N VAL A 42 -0.88 0.23 -14.99
CA VAL A 42 -0.56 0.39 -13.57
C VAL A 42 -1.25 -0.63 -12.66
N GLY A 43 -0.60 -0.95 -11.55
CA GLY A 43 -1.18 -1.71 -10.45
C GLY A 43 -1.06 -0.94 -9.14
N ILE A 44 -1.99 -1.22 -8.23
CA ILE A 44 -2.11 -0.56 -6.93
C ILE A 44 -2.19 -1.60 -5.83
N VAL A 45 -1.52 -1.33 -4.72
CA VAL A 45 -1.73 -1.98 -3.42
C VAL A 45 -2.16 -0.93 -2.41
N ILE A 46 -3.23 -1.20 -1.68
CA ILE A 46 -3.67 -0.38 -0.55
C ILE A 46 -3.37 -1.18 0.70
N LEU A 47 -2.60 -0.60 1.61
CA LEU A 47 -2.37 -1.10 2.95
C LEU A 47 -3.20 -0.29 3.93
N GLN A 48 -3.81 -0.97 4.88
CA GLN A 48 -4.58 -0.40 5.98
C GLN A 48 -3.93 -0.83 7.28
N ARG A 49 -3.51 0.13 8.09
CA ARG A 49 -3.09 -0.09 9.47
C ARG A 49 -4.31 -0.01 10.38
N SER A 50 -4.36 -0.88 11.39
CA SER A 50 -5.33 -0.79 12.47
C SER A 50 -4.78 -1.42 13.75
N LEU A 51 -5.44 -1.20 14.89
CA LEU A 51 -5.17 -2.00 16.08
C LEU A 51 -5.84 -3.36 15.90
N ARG A 52 -5.14 -4.43 16.30
CA ARG A 52 -5.67 -5.80 16.23
C ARG A 52 -6.97 -5.96 17.02
N ALA A 53 -7.18 -5.17 18.07
CA ALA A 53 -8.40 -5.15 18.87
C ALA A 53 -9.63 -4.66 18.08
N ASP A 54 -9.44 -3.76 17.12
CA ASP A 54 -10.53 -3.09 16.40
C ASP A 54 -11.17 -3.98 15.33
N ARG A 55 -10.52 -5.11 14.98
CA ARG A 55 -11.01 -6.10 14.00
C ARG A 55 -11.49 -5.48 12.68
N VAL A 56 -10.79 -4.45 12.22
CA VAL A 56 -11.08 -3.79 10.94
C VAL A 56 -10.95 -4.83 9.82
N PRO A 57 -11.92 -4.93 8.88
CA PRO A 57 -11.80 -5.80 7.73
C PRO A 57 -10.68 -5.32 6.80
N PRO A 58 -10.10 -6.22 5.98
CA PRO A 58 -9.15 -5.81 4.95
C PRO A 58 -9.78 -4.73 4.04
N PRO A 59 -8.98 -3.77 3.55
CA PRO A 59 -9.49 -2.75 2.65
C PRO A 59 -10.04 -3.43 1.38
N GLU A 60 -11.09 -2.86 0.80
CA GLU A 60 -11.56 -3.34 -0.50
C GLU A 60 -10.56 -2.98 -1.60
N PRO A 61 -10.41 -3.81 -2.65
CA PRO A 61 -9.69 -3.39 -3.84
C PRO A 61 -10.37 -2.16 -4.45
N PRO A 62 -9.61 -1.17 -4.95
CA PRO A 62 -10.22 -0.03 -5.63
C PRO A 62 -10.96 -0.52 -6.89
N SER A 63 -12.25 -0.18 -6.96
CA SER A 63 -13.14 -0.50 -8.08
C SER A 63 -12.84 0.32 -9.32
N ASP A 64 -12.40 1.58 -9.13
CA ASP A 64 -11.93 2.48 -10.18
C ASP A 64 -10.51 2.99 -9.85
N LEU A 65 -9.54 2.50 -10.62
CA LEU A 65 -8.14 2.86 -10.48
C LEU A 65 -7.84 4.29 -10.95
N LEU A 66 -8.57 4.80 -11.94
CA LEU A 66 -8.39 6.16 -12.44
C LEU A 66 -8.87 7.16 -11.40
N ALA A 67 -10.05 6.92 -10.81
CA ALA A 67 -10.56 7.73 -9.70
C ALA A 67 -9.61 7.67 -8.47
N THR A 68 -9.04 6.50 -8.18
CA THR A 68 -8.06 6.36 -7.11
C THR A 68 -6.80 7.18 -7.39
N MET A 69 -6.29 7.15 -8.63
CA MET A 69 -5.12 7.95 -9.02
C MET A 69 -5.42 9.45 -9.01
N ASP A 70 -6.63 9.87 -9.39
CA ASP A 70 -7.04 11.26 -9.32
C ASP A 70 -7.16 11.75 -7.88
N HIS A 71 -7.76 10.94 -7.00
CA HIS A 71 -7.81 11.21 -5.56
C HIS A 71 -6.40 11.32 -4.97
N LEU A 72 -5.50 10.40 -5.32
CA LEU A 72 -4.10 10.49 -4.94
C LEU A 72 -3.53 11.81 -5.40
N ARG A 73 -3.53 12.10 -6.71
CA ARG A 73 -3.03 13.36 -7.28
C ARG A 73 -3.53 14.56 -6.49
N ASN A 74 -4.84 14.67 -6.25
CA ASN A 74 -5.45 15.78 -5.53
C ASN A 74 -5.01 15.87 -4.06
N SER A 75 -4.85 14.75 -3.36
CA SER A 75 -4.32 14.70 -2.00
C SER A 75 -2.85 15.08 -1.92
N LEU A 76 -2.06 14.75 -2.95
CA LEU A 76 -0.64 15.08 -3.02
C LEU A 76 -0.43 16.57 -3.32
N THR A 77 -1.27 17.18 -4.16
CA THR A 77 -1.23 18.63 -4.42
C THR A 77 -1.55 19.44 -3.15
N ARG A 78 -2.29 18.86 -2.19
CA ARG A 78 -2.63 19.49 -0.90
C ARG A 78 -1.57 19.33 0.19
N LYS A 79 -0.65 18.37 0.06
CA LYS A 79 0.42 18.06 1.03
C LYS A 79 1.77 17.92 0.31
N LEU A 80 2.31 19.03 -0.18
CA LEU A 80 3.70 19.11 -0.62
C LEU A 80 4.62 18.90 0.61
N ASN A 81 4.94 17.64 0.96
CA ASN A 81 6.19 17.39 1.68
C ASN A 81 6.81 15.99 1.61
N THR A 82 6.34 15.03 0.79
CA THR A 82 7.16 13.85 0.51
C THR A 82 6.78 13.14 -0.79
N PHE A 83 7.55 13.33 -1.87
CA PHE A 83 7.62 12.38 -2.98
C PHE A 83 9.05 12.20 -3.46
N GLU A 84 9.58 10.99 -3.31
CA GLU A 84 10.58 10.47 -4.23
C GLU A 84 9.86 9.75 -5.36
N LEU A 85 9.65 10.46 -6.47
CA LEU A 85 9.00 9.99 -7.70
C LEU A 85 9.78 8.87 -8.43
N VAL A 86 10.90 8.40 -7.89
CA VAL A 86 11.91 7.61 -8.62
C VAL A 86 11.61 6.10 -8.59
N ARG A 87 10.70 5.60 -7.75
CA ARG A 87 10.47 4.14 -7.56
C ARG A 87 9.01 3.68 -7.56
N GLY A 88 8.06 4.57 -7.86
CA GLY A 88 6.61 4.34 -7.72
C GLY A 88 6.00 5.30 -6.70
N VAL A 89 4.69 5.50 -6.76
CA VAL A 89 4.01 6.44 -5.85
C VAL A 89 3.68 5.70 -4.56
N LYS A 90 4.15 6.21 -3.42
CA LYS A 90 3.75 5.77 -2.08
C LYS A 90 3.12 6.95 -1.36
N ALA A 91 1.83 6.86 -1.07
CA ALA A 91 1.05 7.96 -0.54
C ALA A 91 0.28 7.53 0.69
N PHE A 92 0.46 8.24 1.79
CA PHE A 92 -0.30 8.04 3.02
C PHE A 92 -1.57 8.90 3.02
N ASP A 93 -2.68 8.31 3.40
CA ASP A 93 -3.95 8.97 3.68
C ASP A 93 -4.49 8.45 5.01
N GLY A 94 -4.15 9.15 6.10
CA GLY A 94 -4.43 8.70 7.45
C GLY A 94 -3.72 7.38 7.77
N ASP A 95 -4.51 6.35 8.06
CA ASP A 95 -4.07 4.99 8.38
C ASP A 95 -3.92 4.09 7.14
N ARG A 96 -4.13 4.65 5.94
CA ARG A 96 -3.95 3.99 4.65
C ARG A 96 -2.63 4.39 4.00
N LEU A 97 -2.00 3.42 3.34
CA LEU A 97 -0.89 3.64 2.45
C LEU A 97 -1.21 3.04 1.08
N CYS A 98 -1.19 3.87 0.05
CA CYS A 98 -1.33 3.45 -1.33
C CYS A 98 0.04 3.34 -2.01
N ILE A 99 0.31 2.19 -2.65
CA ILE A 99 1.52 1.92 -3.43
C ILE A 99 1.12 1.70 -4.88
N VAL A 100 1.58 2.57 -5.77
CA VAL A 100 1.34 2.49 -7.21
C VAL A 100 2.63 2.11 -7.92
N LYS A 101 2.58 1.06 -8.74
CA LYS A 101 3.71 0.57 -9.54
C LYS A 101 3.27 0.27 -10.98
N PRO A 102 4.20 0.32 -11.96
CA PRO A 102 3.88 -0.14 -13.30
C PRO A 102 3.40 -1.59 -13.27
N ILE A 103 2.45 -1.93 -14.14
CA ILE A 103 1.80 -3.25 -14.19
C ILE A 103 2.80 -4.37 -14.51
N SER A 104 3.98 -4.07 -15.06
CA SER A 104 4.98 -5.06 -15.45
C SER A 104 5.47 -5.93 -14.28
N ARG A 105 5.64 -7.22 -14.57
CA ARG A 105 6.03 -8.29 -13.62
C ARG A 105 7.16 -7.95 -12.67
N ARG A 106 8.19 -7.26 -13.17
CA ARG A 106 9.44 -6.96 -12.44
C ARG A 106 9.24 -6.12 -11.18
N PHE A 107 8.12 -5.39 -11.08
CA PHE A 107 7.81 -4.53 -9.94
C PHE A 107 7.02 -5.24 -8.82
N TRP A 108 6.55 -6.46 -9.08
CA TRP A 108 5.64 -7.22 -8.22
C TRP A 108 6.25 -8.55 -7.76
N THR A 109 7.57 -8.56 -7.54
CA THR A 109 8.30 -9.73 -7.07
C THR A 109 8.29 -9.82 -5.54
N GLU A 110 8.64 -10.98 -5.00
CA GLU A 110 8.79 -11.16 -3.56
C GLU A 110 9.86 -10.23 -2.98
N THR A 111 11.01 -10.09 -3.66
CA THR A 111 12.07 -9.17 -3.27
C THR A 111 11.59 -7.72 -3.29
N ALA A 112 10.79 -7.32 -4.28
CA ALA A 112 10.20 -5.98 -4.30
C ALA A 112 9.28 -5.75 -3.09
N ALA A 113 8.56 -6.77 -2.63
CA ALA A 113 7.73 -6.67 -1.42
C ALA A 113 8.59 -6.50 -0.16
N LEU A 114 9.73 -7.20 -0.06
CA LEU A 114 10.65 -7.05 1.07
C LEU A 114 11.31 -5.67 1.10
N ASN A 115 11.75 -5.17 -0.06
CA ASN A 115 12.33 -3.83 -0.17
C ASN A 115 11.31 -2.75 0.19
N ASP A 116 10.07 -2.88 -0.30
CA ASP A 116 9.01 -1.95 0.06
C ASP A 116 8.65 -2.04 1.54
N ALA A 117 8.64 -3.23 2.15
CA ALA A 117 8.38 -3.40 3.57
C ALA A 117 9.41 -2.61 4.39
N ASP A 118 10.69 -2.80 4.11
CA ASP A 118 11.80 -2.14 4.78
C ASP A 118 11.67 -0.61 4.69
N GLU A 119 11.38 -0.10 3.49
CA GLU A 119 11.22 1.33 3.24
C GLU A 119 10.05 1.96 4.02
N ILE A 120 8.94 1.25 4.19
CA ILE A 120 7.71 1.81 4.78
C ILE A 120 7.49 1.44 6.24
N ALA A 121 8.29 0.53 6.81
CA ALA A 121 8.06 -0.06 8.14
C ALA A 121 7.89 1.02 9.22
N ASN A 122 8.80 1.99 9.26
CA ASN A 122 8.76 3.07 10.23
C ASN A 122 7.46 3.89 10.10
N SER A 123 7.10 4.27 8.88
CA SER A 123 5.95 5.13 8.62
C SER A 123 4.62 4.42 8.90
N ILE A 124 4.45 3.17 8.47
CA ILE A 124 3.16 2.46 8.63
C ILE A 124 2.97 1.82 10.01
N LEU A 125 4.06 1.50 10.72
CA LEU A 125 3.95 0.86 12.04
C LEU A 125 4.07 1.86 13.19
N MET A 126 4.82 2.95 13.04
CA MET A 126 5.12 3.86 14.15
C MET A 126 4.38 5.21 14.10
N GLN A 127 3.81 5.61 12.95
CA GLN A 127 3.00 6.84 12.92
C GLN A 127 1.73 6.62 13.74
N THR A 128 1.61 7.35 14.85
CA THR A 128 0.38 7.42 15.64
C THR A 128 -0.59 8.31 14.85
N PRO A 129 -1.89 7.99 14.76
CA PRO A 129 -2.83 8.93 14.15
C PRO A 129 -2.67 10.23 14.95
N GLU A 130 -2.32 11.33 14.30
CA GLU A 130 -2.33 12.61 14.97
C GLU A 130 -3.76 12.82 15.46
N GLY A 131 -3.92 12.76 16.78
CA GLY A 131 -5.19 13.01 17.44
C GLY A 131 -5.59 14.43 17.09
N VAL A 132 -6.67 14.55 16.32
CA VAL A 132 -7.50 15.76 16.37
C VAL A 132 -7.95 15.86 17.83
N THR A 133 -7.31 16.79 18.55
CA THR A 133 -7.70 17.20 19.89
C THR A 133 -8.74 18.30 19.77
#